data_AF-A0A7C2SUG4-F1
#
_entry.id   AF-A0A7C2SUG4-F1
#
_cell.length_a   1.000
_cell.length_b   1.000
_cell.length_c   1.000
_cell.angle_alpha   90.00
_cell.angle_beta   90.00
_cell.angle_gamma   90.00
#
_symmetry.space_group_name_H-M   'P 1'
#
loop_
_entity.id
_entity.type
_entity.pdbx_description
1 polymer ?
#
loop_
_entity_poly.entity_id
_entity_poly.type
_entity_poly.pdbx_seq_one_letter_code
_entity_poly.pdbx_strand_id
1 'polypeptide(L)'
;MTHRIIKYFLFFLFAFSLNAQIVKSIEITGNKNFSSSQYLNWIKINNGSPIFEGIVDSINTRITINLHNNGFFFSVIEIEEKVIED
;
A
#
# COMPACT_ATOMS: atom_id res chain seq x y z
N MET A 1 24.63 3.13 38.86
CA MET A 1 24.22 2.24 37.74
C MET A 1 22.75 2.44 37.31
N THR A 2 21.84 2.73 38.24
CA THR A 2 20.39 2.89 37.99
C THR A 2 20.02 3.97 36.95
N HIS A 3 20.66 5.13 36.96
CA HIS A 3 20.40 6.22 35.98
C HIS A 3 20.73 5.85 34.52
N ARG A 4 21.70 4.96 34.28
CA ARG A 4 22.02 4.46 32.93
C ARG A 4 20.90 3.55 32.42
N ILE A 5 20.39 2.67 33.28
CA ILE A 5 19.33 1.72 32.94
C ILE A 5 18.02 2.48 32.63
N ILE A 6 17.70 3.51 33.42
CA ILE A 6 16.51 4.36 33.22
C ILE A 6 16.54 5.08 31.85
N LYS A 7 17.71 5.57 31.40
CA LYS A 7 17.83 6.19 30.07
C LYS A 7 17.53 5.22 28.93
N TYR A 8 18.08 3.99 29.00
CA TYR A 8 17.81 2.97 27.99
C TYR A 8 16.37 2.48 28.03
N PHE A 9 15.77 2.42 29.22
CA PHE A 9 14.36 2.08 29.39
C PHE A 9 13.44 3.15 28.76
N LEU A 10 13.75 4.44 28.95
CA LEU A 10 13.00 5.53 28.35
C LEU A 10 13.11 5.53 26.81
N PHE A 11 14.31 5.24 26.29
CA PHE A 11 14.55 5.10 24.84
C PHE A 11 13.79 3.90 24.25
N PHE A 12 13.75 2.77 24.96
CA PHE A 12 13.01 1.58 24.55
C PHE A 12 11.49 1.84 24.50
N LEU A 13 10.94 2.58 25.47
CA LEU A 13 9.52 2.97 25.47
C LEU A 13 9.19 3.89 24.29
N PHE A 14 10.10 4.77 23.88
CA PHE A 14 9.90 5.66 22.72
C PHE A 14 9.93 4.91 21.38
N ALA A 15 10.60 3.76 21.29
CA ALA A 15 10.61 2.96 20.06
C ALA A 15 9.26 2.29 19.76
N PHE A 16 8.41 2.03 20.78
CA PHE A 16 7.10 1.39 20.60
C PHE A 16 6.04 2.30 19.98
N SER A 17 6.24 3.62 19.92
CA SER A 17 5.26 4.53 19.32
C SER A 17 5.32 4.57 17.79
N LEU A 18 6.27 3.87 17.16
CA LEU A 18 6.38 3.79 15.70
C LEU A 18 5.40 2.74 15.17
N ASN A 19 4.20 3.18 14.80
CA ASN A 19 3.25 2.33 14.08
C ASN A 19 3.51 2.44 12.57
N ALA A 20 3.72 1.30 11.91
CA ALA A 20 3.82 1.25 10.46
C ALA A 20 2.45 1.53 9.83
N GLN A 21 2.40 2.40 8.83
CA GLN A 21 1.17 2.64 8.08
C GLN A 21 0.80 1.39 7.27
N ILE A 22 -0.49 1.09 7.22
CA ILE A 22 -1.03 -0.08 6.51
C ILE A 22 -2.07 0.36 5.48
N VAL A 23 -2.23 -0.44 4.44
CA VAL A 23 -3.29 -0.27 3.45
C VAL A 23 -4.62 -0.63 4.11
N LYS A 24 -5.47 0.36 4.41
CA LYS A 24 -6.80 0.13 5.01
C LYS A 24 -7.75 -0.52 4.01
N SER A 25 -7.81 0.03 2.80
CA SER A 25 -8.68 -0.45 1.72
C SER A 25 -8.13 -0.05 0.36
N ILE A 26 -8.42 -0.87 -0.65
CA ILE A 26 -8.19 -0.54 -2.06
C ILE A 26 -9.54 -0.56 -2.76
N GLU A 27 -9.91 0.55 -3.39
CA GLU A 27 -11.12 0.69 -4.18
C GLU A 27 -10.76 0.83 -5.67
N ILE A 28 -11.48 0.12 -6.54
CA ILE A 28 -11.29 0.18 -7.99
C ILE A 28 -12.56 0.76 -8.60
N THR A 29 -12.42 1.88 -9.30
CA THR A 29 -13.51 2.60 -9.97
C THR A 29 -13.18 2.79 -11.45
N GLY A 30 -14.19 3.07 -12.28
CA GLY A 30 -14.02 3.37 -13.71
C GLY A 30 -13.67 2.17 -14.61
N ASN A 31 -13.56 0.96 -14.06
CA ASN A 31 -13.30 -0.26 -14.81
C ASN A 31 -14.49 -0.69 -15.68
N LYS A 32 -14.22 -1.10 -16.93
CA LYS A 32 -15.24 -1.57 -17.89
C LYS A 32 -15.07 -3.04 -18.30
N ASN A 33 -13.84 -3.45 -18.59
CA ASN A 33 -13.55 -4.75 -19.20
C ASN A 33 -13.24 -5.87 -18.20
N PHE A 34 -12.78 -5.49 -17.00
CA PHE A 34 -12.40 -6.43 -15.94
C PHE A 34 -13.08 -6.04 -14.63
N SER A 35 -13.39 -7.02 -13.79
CA SER A 35 -13.99 -6.77 -12.47
C SER A 35 -12.95 -6.17 -11.51
N SER A 36 -13.42 -5.44 -10.49
CA SER A 36 -12.56 -4.93 -9.42
C SER A 36 -11.74 -6.04 -8.75
N SER A 37 -12.32 -7.24 -8.60
CA SER A 37 -11.61 -8.41 -8.07
C SER A 37 -10.45 -8.88 -8.95
N GLN A 38 -10.55 -8.75 -10.28
CA GLN A 38 -9.44 -9.07 -11.18
C GLN A 38 -8.29 -8.08 -11.01
N TYR A 39 -8.58 -6.78 -10.91
CA TYR A 39 -7.57 -5.76 -10.63
C TYR A 39 -6.89 -6.00 -9.27
N LEU A 40 -7.66 -6.27 -8.21
CA LEU A 40 -7.11 -6.59 -6.89
C LEU A 40 -6.19 -7.82 -6.95
N ASN A 41 -6.57 -8.85 -7.73
CA ASN A 41 -5.73 -10.03 -7.95
C ASN A 41 -4.44 -9.72 -8.73
N TRP A 42 -4.46 -8.81 -9.71
CA TRP A 42 -3.26 -8.37 -10.42
C TRP A 42 -2.33 -7.56 -9.52
N ILE A 43 -2.91 -6.67 -8.71
CA ILE A 43 -2.18 -5.82 -7.78
C ILE A 43 -1.43 -6.65 -6.75
N LYS A 44 -2.00 -7.76 -6.24
CA LYS A 44 -1.38 -8.63 -5.22
C LYS A 44 -0.94 -7.85 -3.96
N ILE A 45 -1.72 -6.85 -3.58
CA ILE A 45 -1.60 -6.11 -2.33
C ILE A 45 -2.98 -6.19 -1.68
N ASN A 46 -3.00 -6.66 -0.45
CA ASN A 46 -4.23 -6.88 0.29
C ASN A 46 -4.41 -5.79 1.35
N ASN A 47 -5.64 -5.63 1.82
CA ASN A 47 -5.91 -4.82 3.01
C ASN A 47 -5.08 -5.37 4.19
N GLY A 48 -4.50 -4.47 4.98
CA GLY A 48 -3.56 -4.78 6.05
C GLY A 48 -2.10 -4.94 5.61
N SER A 49 -1.80 -4.87 4.30
CA SER A 49 -0.40 -4.86 3.86
C SER A 49 0.32 -3.60 4.34
N PRO A 50 1.60 -3.68 4.76
CA PRO A 50 2.36 -2.50 5.10
C PRO A 50 2.53 -1.60 3.88
N ILE A 51 2.43 -0.29 4.08
CA ILE A 51 2.80 0.69 3.06
C ILE A 51 4.34 0.74 2.97
N PHE A 52 4.85 0.80 1.75
CA PHE A 52 6.27 0.86 1.45
C PHE A 52 6.53 1.85 0.29
N GLU A 53 7.77 2.32 0.20
CA GLU A 53 8.19 3.21 -0.89
C GLU A 53 8.08 2.51 -2.25
N GLY A 54 7.37 3.12 -3.20
CA GLY A 54 7.12 2.52 -4.52
C GLY A 54 5.91 1.57 -4.57
N ILE A 55 5.03 1.59 -3.56
CA ILE A 55 3.77 0.84 -3.59
C ILE A 55 2.89 1.23 -4.79
N VAL A 56 2.79 2.53 -5.09
CA VAL A 56 2.04 3.08 -6.23
C VAL A 56 2.62 2.58 -7.55
N ASP A 57 3.94 2.63 -7.72
CA ASP A 57 4.62 2.16 -8.93
C ASP A 57 4.41 0.66 -9.12
N SER A 58 4.43 -0.10 -8.01
CA SER A 58 4.14 -1.53 -8.03
C SER A 58 2.72 -1.83 -8.49
N ILE A 59 1.73 -1.09 -7.95
CA ILE A 59 0.32 -1.19 -8.37
C ILE A 59 0.20 -0.87 -9.86
N ASN A 60 0.71 0.28 -10.29
CA ASN A 60 0.61 0.75 -11.66
C ASN A 60 1.26 -0.23 -12.65
N THR A 61 2.49 -0.66 -12.37
CA THR A 61 3.22 -1.62 -13.22
C THR A 61 2.47 -2.94 -13.36
N ARG A 62 1.94 -3.49 -12.26
CA ARG A 62 1.21 -4.76 -12.28
C ARG A 62 -0.08 -4.65 -13.08
N ILE A 63 -0.84 -3.57 -12.93
CA ILE A 63 -2.05 -3.34 -13.71
C ILE A 63 -1.69 -3.15 -15.19
N THR A 64 -0.72 -2.29 -15.50
CA THR A 64 -0.28 -1.98 -16.87
C THR A 64 0.17 -3.23 -17.62
N ILE A 65 1.00 -4.09 -17.00
CA ILE A 65 1.44 -5.34 -17.62
C ILE A 65 0.25 -6.25 -17.95
N ASN A 66 -0.71 -6.39 -17.03
CA ASN A 66 -1.87 -7.24 -17.27
C ASN A 66 -2.79 -6.65 -18.35
N LEU A 67 -3.01 -5.35 -18.37
CA LEU A 67 -3.77 -4.67 -19.42
C LEU A 67 -3.09 -4.84 -20.78
N HIS A 68 -1.78 -4.63 -20.86
CA HIS A 68 -0.99 -4.83 -22.06
C HIS A 68 -1.09 -6.27 -22.59
N ASN A 69 -0.97 -7.27 -21.70
CA ASN A 69 -1.12 -8.68 -22.06
C ASN A 69 -2.52 -9.04 -22.56
N ASN A 70 -3.53 -8.22 -22.24
CA ASN A 70 -4.90 -8.36 -22.73
C ASN A 70 -5.21 -7.41 -23.91
N GLY A 71 -4.21 -6.75 -24.50
CA GLY A 71 -4.36 -5.91 -25.68
C GLY A 71 -4.73 -4.44 -25.42
N PHE A 72 -4.70 -3.98 -24.16
CA PHE A 72 -5.04 -2.61 -23.78
C PHE A 72 -3.80 -1.71 -23.68
N PHE A 73 -3.23 -1.34 -24.84
CA PHE A 73 -1.98 -0.57 -24.93
C PHE A 73 -2.11 0.91 -24.53
N PHE A 74 -3.31 1.49 -24.64
CA PHE A 74 -3.57 2.92 -24.38
C PHE A 74 -4.45 3.14 -23.14
N SER A 75 -4.28 2.27 -22.13
CA SER A 75 -5.00 2.40 -20.87
C SER A 75 -4.42 3.54 -20.02
N VAL A 76 -5.28 4.24 -19.29
CA VAL A 76 -4.91 5.29 -18.33
C VAL A 76 -5.27 4.79 -16.94
N ILE A 77 -4.33 4.91 -16.01
CA ILE A 77 -4.47 4.49 -14.61
C ILE A 77 -4.12 5.69 -13.75
N GLU A 78 -5.05 6.06 -12.87
CA GLU A 78 -4.86 7.12 -11.88
C GLU A 78 -4.98 6.49 -10.49
N ILE A 79 -4.06 6.83 -9.60
CA ILE A 79 -4.00 6.28 -8.24
C ILE A 79 -4.09 7.45 -7.26
N GLU A 80 -5.14 7.44 -6.43
CA GLU A 80 -5.34 8.41 -5.35
C GLU A 80 -4.97 7.79 -4.00
N GLU A 81 -3.99 8.37 -3.32
CA GLU A 81 -3.67 8.03 -1.93
C GLU A 81 -4.47 8.92 -0.98
N LYS A 82 -5.21 8.30 -0.05
CA LYS A 82 -5.93 9.01 1.00
C LYS A 82 -5.48 8.50 2.35
N VAL A 83 -4.86 9.39 3.12
CA VAL A 83 -4.51 9.13 4.52
C VAL A 83 -5.81 9.22 5.33
N ILE A 84 -6.19 8.12 5.97
CA ILE A 84 -7.37 8.07 6.83
C ILE A 84 -6.83 8.08 8.26
N GLU A 85 -7.05 9.19 8.97
CA GLU A 85 -6.84 9.27 10.41
C GLU A 85 -8.03 8.60 11.10
N ASP A 86 -7.76 7.62 11.95
CA ASP A 86 -8.75 6.95 12.81
C ASP A 86 -8.94 7.73 14.12
#